data_AF-A0A3N6LUT2-F1
#
_entry.id   AF-A0A3N6LUT2-F1
#
_cell.length_a   1.000
_cell.length_b   1.000
_cell.length_c   1.000
_cell.angle_alpha   90.00
_cell.angle_beta   90.00
_cell.angle_gamma   90.00
#
_symmetry.space_group_name_H-M   'P 1'
#
loop_
_entity.id
_entity.type
_entity.pdbx_description
1 polymer ?
#
loop_
_entity_poly.entity_id
_entity_poly.type
_entity_poly.pdbx_seq_one_letter_code
_entity_poly.pdbx_strand_id
1 'polypeptide(L)'
;MALSIPTKWVPNGLRRDDGIDLTDSLLAPLFVIATISMTGLFVLETGTLPWNWSLDGVLWSAHGTEITWAFIVTMVVIVTAWLTNGQVTRTELTDMEFVIVLLMFILNILIALVPAVSETIAELWYFGVFMVMLNGAGFWILAYK
;
A
#
# COMPACT_ATOMS: atom_id res chain seq x y z
N MET A 1 13.83 15.39 -12.78
CA MET A 1 14.95 14.46 -12.95
C MET A 1 14.53 13.13 -12.34
N ALA A 2 14.17 12.16 -13.18
CA ALA A 2 13.85 10.82 -12.74
C ALA A 2 15.14 10.13 -12.28
N LEU A 3 15.13 9.55 -11.08
CA LEU A 3 16.23 8.76 -10.55
C LEU A 3 16.20 7.39 -11.24
N SER A 4 16.68 7.30 -12.48
CA SER A 4 16.68 6.05 -13.23
C SER A 4 17.64 5.05 -12.58
N ILE A 5 17.10 4.13 -11.79
CA ILE A 5 17.87 2.97 -11.32
C ILE A 5 18.23 2.16 -12.58
N PRO A 6 19.50 1.89 -12.86
CA PRO A 6 19.87 1.15 -14.05
C PRO A 6 19.25 -0.24 -13.96
N THR A 7 18.37 -0.56 -14.92
CA THR A 7 17.61 -1.83 -15.04
C THR A 7 18.49 -3.07 -14.94
N LYS A 8 19.79 -2.95 -15.23
CA LYS A 8 20.81 -4.00 -15.06
C LYS A 8 20.96 -4.51 -13.60
N TRP A 9 20.48 -3.78 -12.60
CA TRP A 9 20.65 -4.12 -11.18
C TRP A 9 19.42 -4.73 -10.51
N VAL A 10 18.31 -4.90 -11.24
CA VAL A 10 17.12 -5.59 -10.74
C VAL A 10 17.18 -7.04 -11.22
N PRO A 11 17.38 -8.03 -10.34
CA PRO A 11 17.45 -9.44 -10.71
C PRO A 11 16.19 -9.90 -11.46
N ASN A 12 16.34 -10.76 -12.48
CA ASN A 12 15.24 -11.27 -13.33
C ASN A 12 14.12 -12.06 -12.60
N GLY A 13 14.21 -12.25 -11.28
CA GLY A 13 13.14 -12.81 -10.44
C GLY A 13 12.31 -11.74 -9.71
N LEU A 14 12.72 -10.48 -9.75
CA LEU A 14 12.02 -9.31 -9.20
C LEU A 14 11.23 -8.55 -10.27
N ARG A 15 11.61 -8.68 -11.55
CA ARG A 15 10.89 -8.11 -12.69
C ARG A 15 11.01 -9.03 -13.88
N ARG A 16 9.89 -9.51 -14.41
CA ARG A 16 9.80 -10.37 -15.58
C ARG A 16 8.69 -9.83 -16.46
N ASP A 17 9.06 -9.32 -17.63
CA ASP A 17 8.15 -8.66 -18.58
C ASP A 17 7.02 -9.59 -19.14
N ASP A 18 6.95 -10.86 -18.71
CA ASP A 18 6.09 -11.91 -19.26
C ASP A 18 5.61 -12.94 -18.18
N GLY A 19 5.48 -12.55 -16.90
CA GLY A 19 4.99 -13.49 -15.85
C GLY A 19 4.68 -12.88 -14.48
N ILE A 20 4.09 -13.71 -13.60
CA ILE A 20 3.83 -13.39 -12.18
C ILE A 20 5.17 -13.17 -11.46
N ASP A 21 5.43 -11.93 -11.07
CA ASP A 21 6.64 -11.53 -10.33
C ASP A 21 6.48 -11.68 -8.82
N LEU A 22 7.58 -11.52 -8.05
CA LEU A 22 7.54 -11.43 -6.58
C LEU A 22 6.54 -10.35 -6.12
N THR A 23 6.47 -9.25 -6.86
CA THR A 23 5.53 -8.14 -6.62
C THR A 23 4.09 -8.61 -6.70
N ASP A 24 3.77 -9.46 -7.66
CA ASP A 24 2.40 -9.92 -7.89
C ASP A 24 2.01 -11.09 -6.99
N SER A 25 2.95 -11.99 -6.74
CA SER A 25 2.74 -13.21 -5.96
C SER A 25 2.77 -12.98 -4.45
N LEU A 26 3.52 -11.96 -3.98
CA LEU A 26 3.73 -11.71 -2.56
C LEU A 26 3.31 -10.29 -2.14
N LEU A 27 3.72 -9.26 -2.87
CA LEU A 27 3.46 -7.88 -2.45
C LEU A 27 1.99 -7.49 -2.62
N ALA A 28 1.32 -7.92 -3.70
CA ALA A 28 -0.09 -7.60 -3.92
C ALA A 28 -1.02 -8.18 -2.82
N PRO A 29 -0.94 -9.48 -2.45
CA PRO A 29 -1.72 -10.00 -1.33
C PRO A 29 -1.39 -9.31 0.00
N LEU A 30 -0.11 -9.06 0.29
CA LEU A 30 0.30 -8.34 1.50
C LEU A 30 -0.26 -6.91 1.53
N PHE A 31 -0.30 -6.23 0.40
CA PHE A 31 -0.84 -4.88 0.29
C PHE A 31 -2.33 -4.81 0.57
N VAL A 32 -3.10 -5.75 0.03
CA VAL A 32 -4.53 -5.86 0.28
C VAL A 32 -4.78 -6.15 1.77
N ILE A 33 -4.06 -7.11 2.33
CA ILE A 33 -4.13 -7.48 3.74
C ILE A 33 -3.79 -6.29 4.66
N ALA A 34 -2.71 -5.56 4.35
CA ALA A 34 -2.30 -4.39 5.11
C ALA A 34 -3.33 -3.26 4.98
N THR A 35 -3.91 -3.05 3.80
CA THR A 35 -4.96 -2.04 3.60
C THR A 35 -6.21 -2.38 4.42
N ILE A 36 -6.65 -3.64 4.40
CA ILE A 36 -7.78 -4.11 5.19
C ILE A 36 -7.55 -3.84 6.68
N SER A 37 -6.36 -4.19 7.19
CA SER A 37 -6.02 -3.94 8.59
C SER A 37 -5.93 -2.46 8.93
N MET A 38 -5.36 -1.63 8.04
CA MET A 38 -5.25 -0.18 8.23
C MET A 38 -6.62 0.52 8.24
N THR A 39 -7.59 0.00 7.49
CA THR A 39 -8.96 0.54 7.44
C THR A 39 -9.86 0.05 8.58
N GLY A 40 -9.36 -0.81 9.47
CA GLY A 40 -10.15 -1.36 10.57
C GLY A 40 -11.28 -2.32 10.14
N LEU A 41 -11.32 -2.74 8.87
CA LEU A 41 -12.32 -3.68 8.36
C LEU A 41 -12.21 -5.06 9.01
N PHE A 42 -10.97 -5.52 9.23
CA PHE A 42 -10.66 -6.76 9.94
C PHE A 42 -9.39 -6.60 10.76
N VAL A 43 -9.36 -7.23 11.94
CA VAL A 43 -8.15 -7.35 12.75
C VAL A 43 -7.42 -8.62 12.35
N LEU A 44 -6.12 -8.50 12.06
CA LEU A 44 -5.27 -9.60 11.63
C LEU A 44 -4.14 -9.79 12.63
N GLU A 45 -4.35 -10.75 13.53
CA GLU A 45 -3.46 -11.08 14.63
C GLU A 45 -3.10 -12.57 14.63
N THR A 46 -1.92 -12.89 15.13
CA THR A 46 -1.45 -14.28 15.31
C THR A 46 -1.97 -14.92 16.60
N GLY A 47 -2.37 -14.09 17.58
CA GLY A 47 -3.22 -14.45 18.73
C GLY A 47 -2.74 -15.58 19.65
N THR A 48 -1.57 -16.19 19.43
CA THR A 48 -1.14 -17.41 20.14
C THR A 48 0.35 -17.42 20.49
N LEU A 49 0.66 -17.86 21.71
CA LEU A 49 2.04 -18.04 22.19
C LEU A 49 2.85 -18.94 21.24
N PRO A 50 4.12 -18.64 20.93
CA PRO A 50 4.96 -17.61 21.56
C PRO A 50 4.99 -16.24 20.86
N TRP A 51 4.20 -16.03 19.80
CA TRP A 51 4.23 -14.80 19.00
C TRP A 51 2.89 -14.06 19.10
N ASN A 52 2.86 -12.98 19.88
CA ASN A 52 1.71 -12.09 19.94
C ASN A 52 1.97 -10.86 19.05
N TRP A 53 1.60 -10.96 17.78
CA TRP A 53 1.75 -9.87 16.81
C TRP A 53 0.43 -9.60 16.08
N SER A 54 0.20 -8.31 15.80
CA SER A 54 -0.92 -7.83 15.00
C SER A 54 -0.50 -6.73 14.03
N LEU A 55 -1.14 -6.70 12.86
CA LEU A 55 -0.88 -5.71 11.81
C LEU A 55 -1.38 -4.29 12.18
N ASP A 56 -2.42 -4.19 13.00
CA ASP A 56 -2.88 -2.91 13.58
C ASP A 56 -2.02 -2.46 14.78
N GLY A 57 -1.02 -3.26 15.16
CA GLY A 57 -0.10 -2.92 16.25
C GLY A 57 0.59 -1.58 16.02
N VAL A 58 0.42 -0.66 16.97
CA VAL A 58 0.99 0.69 16.94
C VAL A 58 2.48 0.65 17.24
N LEU A 59 3.28 1.18 16.31
CA LEU A 59 4.73 1.36 16.44
C LEU A 59 5.09 2.69 17.06
N TRP A 60 4.30 3.73 16.74
CA TRP A 60 4.49 5.07 17.25
C TRP A 60 3.14 5.76 17.39
N SER A 61 2.95 6.50 18.47
CA SER A 61 1.77 7.32 18.71
C SER A 61 2.16 8.65 19.34
N ALA A 62 1.70 9.76 18.76
CA ALA A 62 1.76 11.07 19.38
C ALA A 62 0.66 11.99 18.83
N HIS A 63 0.13 12.87 19.68
CA HIS A 63 -0.84 13.89 19.28
C HIS A 63 -2.07 13.35 18.51
N GLY A 64 -2.49 12.12 18.81
CA GLY A 64 -3.62 11.45 18.15
C GLY A 64 -3.28 10.73 16.84
N THR A 65 -2.06 10.88 16.34
CA THR A 65 -1.56 10.17 15.17
C THR A 65 -0.96 8.83 15.57
N GLU A 66 -1.32 7.76 14.87
CA GLU A 66 -0.80 6.41 15.11
C GLU A 66 -0.18 5.82 13.84
N ILE A 67 1.08 5.40 13.94
CA ILE A 67 1.79 4.69 12.88
C ILE A 67 1.76 3.20 13.24
N THR A 68 1.05 2.41 12.44
CA THR A 68 0.89 0.96 12.63
C THR A 68 1.82 0.16 11.71
N TRP A 69 1.99 -1.13 12.00
CA TRP A 69 2.66 -2.05 11.07
C TRP A 69 1.99 -2.08 9.69
N ALA A 70 0.65 -2.09 9.66
CA ALA A 70 -0.14 -2.05 8.44
C ALA A 70 0.21 -0.84 7.56
N PHE A 71 0.32 0.35 8.14
CA PHE A 71 0.73 1.54 7.41
C PHE A 71 2.15 1.42 6.83
N ILE A 72 3.11 0.95 7.63
CA ILE A 72 4.50 0.78 7.17
C ILE A 72 4.58 -0.22 6.02
N VAL A 73 3.94 -1.38 6.16
CA VAL A 73 3.89 -2.39 5.09
C VAL A 73 3.24 -1.82 3.82
N THR A 74 2.13 -1.09 3.96
CA THR A 74 1.44 -0.43 2.85
C THR A 74 2.37 0.52 2.09
N MET A 75 3.09 1.41 2.80
CA MET A 75 4.02 2.35 2.18
C MET A 75 5.21 1.65 1.51
N VAL A 76 5.80 0.65 2.18
CA VAL A 76 6.94 -0.12 1.64
C VAL A 76 6.53 -0.83 0.36
N VAL A 77 5.34 -1.46 0.32
CA VAL A 77 4.86 -2.15 -0.87
C VAL A 77 4.64 -1.18 -2.02
N ILE A 78 3.98 -0.04 -1.80
CA ILE A 78 3.75 0.96 -2.86
C ILE A 78 5.08 1.47 -3.43
N VAL A 79 6.03 1.84 -2.55
CA VAL A 79 7.36 2.33 -2.99
C VAL A 79 8.12 1.25 -3.73
N THR A 80 8.08 0.00 -3.25
CA THR A 80 8.75 -1.11 -3.92
C THR A 80 8.15 -1.34 -5.30
N ALA A 81 6.81 -1.41 -5.42
CA ALA A 81 6.13 -1.58 -6.69
C ALA A 81 6.48 -0.46 -7.69
N TRP A 82 6.53 0.79 -7.24
CA TRP A 82 6.92 1.92 -8.09
C TRP A 82 8.39 1.85 -8.54
N LEU A 83 9.30 1.43 -7.66
CA LEU A 83 10.73 1.29 -7.99
C LEU A 83 11.02 0.10 -8.90
N THR A 84 10.34 -1.04 -8.69
CA THR A 84 10.59 -2.25 -9.45
C THR A 84 9.95 -2.20 -10.84
N ASN A 85 8.75 -1.63 -10.98
CA ASN A 85 7.99 -1.67 -12.24
C ASN A 85 8.26 -0.49 -13.18
N GLY A 86 9.38 0.21 -13.00
CA GLY A 86 9.88 1.16 -14.01
C GLY A 86 9.44 2.60 -13.83
N GLN A 87 9.23 3.06 -12.58
CA GLN A 87 8.96 4.46 -12.25
C GLN A 87 7.88 5.09 -13.13
N VAL A 88 6.69 4.47 -13.17
CA VAL A 88 5.53 4.96 -13.94
C VAL A 88 5.45 6.49 -13.84
N THR A 89 5.68 7.15 -14.97
CA THR A 89 5.80 8.60 -15.05
C THR A 89 4.46 9.22 -15.42
N ARG A 90 4.25 10.49 -15.07
CA ARG A 90 2.99 11.21 -15.37
C ARG A 90 2.58 11.13 -16.85
N THR A 91 3.56 11.06 -17.74
CA THR A 91 3.38 11.03 -19.20
C THR A 91 2.84 9.70 -19.71
N GLU A 92 2.95 8.62 -18.94
CA GLU A 92 2.45 7.28 -19.30
C GLU A 92 1.04 7.02 -18.74
N LEU A 93 0.60 7.89 -17.82
CA LEU A 93 -0.70 7.81 -17.17
C LEU A 93 -1.72 8.72 -17.83
N THR A 94 -2.92 8.20 -18.05
CA THR A 94 -4.09 9.04 -18.31
C THR A 94 -4.41 9.91 -17.09
N ASP A 95 -5.18 10.98 -17.28
CA ASP A 95 -5.57 11.87 -16.18
C ASP A 95 -6.28 11.12 -15.05
N MET A 96 -7.11 10.14 -15.38
CA MET A 96 -7.83 9.32 -14.41
C MET A 96 -6.89 8.41 -13.61
N GLU A 97 -5.97 7.72 -14.27
CA GLU A 97 -5.01 6.83 -13.61
C GLU A 97 -4.05 7.61 -12.71
N PHE A 98 -3.61 8.78 -13.15
CA PHE A 98 -2.80 9.66 -12.31
C PHE A 98 -3.54 10.07 -11.04
N VAL A 99 -4.82 10.44 -11.15
CA VAL A 99 -5.65 10.77 -9.99
C VAL A 99 -5.82 9.57 -9.07
N ILE A 100 -6.01 8.36 -9.60
CA ILE A 100 -6.13 7.13 -8.80
C ILE A 100 -4.85 6.87 -8.00
N VAL A 101 -3.68 6.89 -8.66
CA VAL A 101 -2.38 6.68 -7.99
C VAL A 101 -2.12 7.79 -6.96
N LEU A 102 -2.44 9.04 -7.28
CA LEU A 102 -2.27 10.17 -6.37
C LEU A 102 -3.19 10.08 -5.15
N LEU A 103 -4.47 9.75 -5.35
CA LEU A 103 -5.44 9.53 -4.27
C LEU A 103 -5.04 8.36 -3.39
N MET A 104 -4.52 7.27 -3.97
CA MET A 104 -4.00 6.13 -3.22
C MET A 104 -2.91 6.62 -2.23
N PHE A 105 -1.90 7.34 -2.70
CA PHE A 105 -0.85 7.85 -1.80
C PHE A 105 -1.41 8.79 -0.72
N ILE A 106 -2.21 9.78 -1.12
CA ILE A 106 -2.71 10.80 -0.19
C ILE A 106 -3.60 10.16 0.87
N LEU A 107 -4.54 9.31 0.48
CA LEU A 107 -5.50 8.75 1.45
C LEU A 107 -4.83 7.77 2.40
N ASN A 108 -3.88 6.94 1.97
CA ASN A 108 -3.13 6.09 2.91
C ASN A 108 -2.35 6.92 3.94
N ILE A 109 -1.77 8.05 3.53
CA ILE A 109 -1.08 8.97 4.44
C ILE A 109 -2.07 9.65 5.40
N LEU A 110 -3.21 10.12 4.89
CA LEU A 110 -4.23 10.78 5.70
C LEU A 110 -4.83 9.84 6.74
N ILE A 111 -5.03 8.56 6.42
CA ILE A 111 -5.54 7.56 7.37
C ILE A 111 -4.60 7.39 8.55
N ALA A 112 -3.29 7.33 8.31
CA ALA A 112 -2.33 7.17 9.40
C ALA A 112 -2.10 8.48 10.16
N LEU A 113 -2.02 9.62 9.46
CA LEU A 113 -1.56 10.88 10.05
C LEU A 113 -2.68 11.78 10.57
N VAL A 114 -3.91 11.65 10.10
CA VAL A 114 -5.02 12.53 10.45
C VAL A 114 -6.06 11.78 11.29
N PRO A 115 -6.18 12.07 12.60
CA PRO A 115 -7.05 11.32 13.51
C PRO A 115 -8.53 11.32 13.08
N ALA A 116 -9.01 12.46 12.58
CA ALA A 116 -10.38 12.58 12.08
C ALA A 116 -10.66 11.63 10.91
N VAL A 117 -9.65 11.31 10.09
CA VAL A 117 -9.81 10.40 8.94
C VAL A 117 -9.84 8.95 9.43
N SER A 118 -8.93 8.55 10.33
CA SER A 118 -8.94 7.19 10.90
C SER A 118 -10.24 6.88 11.64
N GLU A 119 -10.74 7.84 12.43
CA GLU A 119 -12.01 7.70 13.16
C GLU A 119 -13.20 7.54 12.19
N THR A 120 -13.26 8.39 11.15
CA THR A 120 -14.33 8.33 10.15
C THR A 120 -14.36 6.99 9.42
N ILE A 121 -13.20 6.43 9.07
CA ILE A 121 -13.12 5.15 8.37
C ILE A 121 -13.51 3.98 9.28
N ALA A 122 -13.11 4.03 10.55
CA ALA A 122 -13.51 3.03 11.53
C ALA A 122 -15.03 3.03 11.79
N GLU A 123 -15.67 4.20 11.75
CA GLU A 123 -17.13 4.33 11.90
C GLU A 123 -17.89 3.88 10.65
N LEU A 124 -17.34 4.14 9.47
CA LEU A 124 -18.01 3.97 8.18
C LEU A 124 -17.29 2.91 7.32
N TRP A 125 -17.69 1.65 7.51
CA TRP A 125 -17.08 0.48 6.84
C TRP A 125 -16.96 0.63 5.31
N TYR A 126 -17.89 1.33 4.66
CA TYR A 126 -17.86 1.52 3.20
C TYR A 126 -16.69 2.40 2.74
N PHE A 127 -16.18 3.30 3.58
CA PHE A 127 -14.94 4.02 3.28
C PHE A 127 -13.73 3.09 3.36
N GLY A 128 -13.72 2.14 4.29
CA GLY A 128 -12.70 1.10 4.33
C GLY A 128 -12.69 0.25 3.05
N VAL A 129 -13.88 -0.17 2.57
CA VAL A 129 -13.99 -0.92 1.31
C VAL A 129 -13.56 -0.09 0.11
N PHE A 130 -13.95 1.19 0.06
CA PHE A 130 -13.49 2.11 -0.97
C PHE A 130 -11.96 2.23 -0.99
N MET A 131 -11.33 2.34 0.18
CA MET A 131 -9.88 2.39 0.30
C MET A 131 -9.20 1.13 -0.22
N VAL A 132 -9.74 -0.06 0.09
CA VAL A 132 -9.23 -1.34 -0.45
C VAL A 132 -9.32 -1.37 -1.98
N MET A 133 -10.45 -0.92 -2.54
CA MET A 133 -10.65 -0.87 -3.99
C MET A 133 -9.72 0.13 -4.67
N LEU A 134 -9.57 1.34 -4.09
CA LEU A 134 -8.67 2.37 -4.60
C LEU A 134 -7.21 1.92 -4.56
N ASN A 135 -6.79 1.31 -3.44
CA ASN A 135 -5.46 0.75 -3.29
C ASN A 135 -5.22 -0.37 -4.31
N GLY A 136 -6.15 -1.32 -4.46
CA GLY A 136 -6.04 -2.37 -5.47
C GLY A 136 -5.89 -1.82 -6.90
N ALA A 137 -6.70 -0.82 -7.26
CA ALA A 137 -6.61 -0.16 -8.56
C ALA A 137 -5.29 0.59 -8.75
N GLY A 138 -4.85 1.37 -7.76
CA GLY A 138 -3.61 2.13 -7.81
C GLY A 138 -2.38 1.22 -7.86
N PHE A 139 -2.37 0.12 -7.11
CA PHE A 139 -1.33 -0.89 -7.19
C PHE A 139 -1.28 -1.55 -8.56
N TRP A 140 -2.44 -1.90 -9.13
CA TRP A 140 -2.50 -2.48 -10.47
C TRP A 140 -1.90 -1.53 -11.53
N ILE A 141 -2.24 -0.24 -11.47
CA ILE A 141 -1.67 0.78 -12.37
C ILE A 141 -0.15 0.88 -12.20
N LEU A 142 0.35 0.82 -10.96
CA LEU A 142 1.79 0.88 -10.69
C LEU A 142 2.54 -0.39 -11.08
N ALA A 143 1.87 -1.55 -11.04
CA ALA A 143 2.52 -2.84 -11.20
C ALA A 143 2.52 -3.35 -12.65
N TYR A 144 1.45 -3.07 -13.40
CA TYR A 144 1.19 -3.73 -14.68
C TYR A 144 1.19 -2.80 -15.90
N LYS A 145 1.49 -1.52 -15.70
CA LYS A 145 1.50 -0.52 -16.76
C LYS A 145 2.87 0.12 -16.90
#